data_AF-A0A950AH57-F1
#
_entry.id   AF-A0A950AH57-F1
#
_cell.length_a   1.000
_cell.length_b   1.000
_cell.length_c   1.000
_cell.angle_alpha   90.00
_cell.angle_beta   90.00
_cell.angle_gamma   90.00
#
_symmetry.space_group_name_H-M   'P 1'
#
loop_
_entity.id
_entity.type
_entity.pdbx_description
1 polymer ?
#
loop_
_entity_poly.entity_id
_entity_poly.type
_entity_poly.pdbx_seq_one_letter_code
_entity_poly.pdbx_strand_id
1 'polypeptide(L)'
;DNKPTQWNVPVGIRSTPDPKEVKYALLEKLSNNFDYPGCDGALLANAGNIGFFRVLYEPALFSDLRKNVARLPESDRLNLVTDTWAFVESGNIPASFYFDLLENLRLDHSFAVWQSALGGSETVGALRLTDRLEQGQPGRERYQKYICSLFSPKLREMGWDERSGEDIETRRFRAMLIETLGFFGDRTIIDEAFRRFEKFRDNPASLALNLRSPVIAIVGRYSSRTVCDELLSMADSAPTAEQKRTYLRALSAALDPDLARQTLEYLISDRVMPGDAYRAFENLATEGEHAAIVWEFVTTHFEEMQQRFGLDRRNRLLSSIAGGFTDDSRADELIAFAKAYLTPVTMAEIEDTANLMRFRAKLKAKTLQAIDEWIKARAETAPRDATQNR
;
A
#
# COMPACT_ATOMS: atom_id res chain seq x y z
N ASP A 1 23.47 -8.35 -27.82
CA ASP A 1 22.36 -8.76 -28.68
C ASP A 1 21.00 -8.38 -28.08
N ASN A 2 20.46 -7.21 -28.41
CA ASN A 2 19.10 -6.83 -28.02
C ASN A 2 18.27 -6.50 -29.27
N LYS A 3 17.94 -7.52 -30.06
CA LYS A 3 16.84 -7.37 -31.01
C LYS A 3 15.54 -7.29 -30.19
N PRO A 4 14.66 -6.30 -30.43
CA PRO A 4 13.36 -6.25 -29.77
C PRO A 4 12.64 -7.58 -29.94
N THR A 5 12.22 -8.21 -28.85
CA THR A 5 11.39 -9.40 -28.90
C THR A 5 9.98 -8.98 -29.28
N GLN A 6 9.46 -9.54 -30.38
CA GLN A 6 8.07 -9.35 -30.78
C GLN A 6 7.26 -10.56 -30.30
N TRP A 7 6.19 -10.31 -29.55
CA TRP A 7 5.27 -11.34 -29.09
C TRP A 7 4.02 -11.37 -29.97
N ASN A 8 3.49 -12.56 -30.22
CA ASN A 8 2.12 -12.72 -30.71
C ASN A 8 1.19 -12.62 -29.51
N VAL A 9 0.40 -11.55 -29.43
CA VAL A 9 -0.41 -11.24 -28.25
C VAL A 9 -1.89 -11.48 -28.54
N PRO A 10 -2.55 -12.47 -27.91
CA PRO A 10 -4.00 -12.61 -27.97
C PRO A 10 -4.64 -11.53 -27.09
N VAL A 11 -5.35 -10.60 -27.72
CA VAL A 11 -6.02 -9.48 -27.07
C VAL A 11 -7.51 -9.78 -26.96
N GLY A 12 -7.99 -10.02 -25.73
CA GLY A 12 -9.42 -10.05 -25.44
C GLY A 12 -9.99 -8.65 -25.32
N ILE A 13 -10.98 -8.31 -26.13
CA ILE A 13 -11.65 -7.00 -26.20
C ILE A 13 -13.10 -7.14 -25.75
N ARG A 14 -13.53 -6.25 -24.87
CA ARG A 14 -14.88 -6.19 -24.31
C ARG A 14 -15.45 -4.79 -24.47
N SER A 15 -16.76 -4.67 -24.69
CA SER A 15 -17.46 -3.39 -24.64
C SER A 15 -18.26 -3.25 -23.35
N THR A 16 -18.29 -2.04 -22.79
CA THR A 16 -19.03 -1.73 -21.55
C THR A 16 -20.55 -1.97 -21.58
N PRO A 17 -21.29 -1.87 -22.72
CA PRO A 17 -22.72 -2.17 -22.76
C PRO A 17 -23.03 -3.67 -22.74
N ASP A 18 -22.14 -4.52 -23.27
CA ASP A 18 -22.22 -5.97 -23.15
C ASP A 18 -20.93 -6.53 -22.52
N PRO A 19 -20.79 -6.41 -21.19
CA PRO A 19 -19.59 -6.84 -20.50
C PRO A 19 -19.46 -8.37 -20.40
N LYS A 20 -20.41 -9.16 -20.94
CA LYS A 20 -20.33 -10.63 -20.92
C LYS A 20 -19.65 -11.18 -22.16
N GLU A 21 -19.82 -10.53 -23.31
CA GLU A 21 -19.15 -10.92 -24.55
C GLU A 21 -17.68 -10.46 -24.55
N VAL A 22 -16.77 -11.36 -24.96
CA VAL A 22 -15.36 -11.05 -25.20
C VAL A 22 -15.01 -11.49 -26.61
N LYS A 23 -14.43 -10.58 -27.39
CA LYS A 23 -13.93 -10.85 -28.75
C LYS A 23 -12.42 -10.90 -28.71
N TYR A 24 -11.82 -11.87 -29.38
CA TYR A 24 -10.37 -12.04 -29.40
C TYR A 24 -9.80 -11.59 -30.73
N ALA A 25 -8.68 -10.88 -30.64
CA ALA A 25 -7.88 -10.41 -31.74
C ALA A 25 -6.43 -10.85 -31.52
N LEU A 26 -5.74 -11.34 -32.55
CA LEU A 26 -4.33 -11.68 -32.44
C LEU A 26 -3.48 -10.52 -32.96
N LEU A 27 -2.67 -9.92 -32.09
CA LEU A 27 -1.67 -8.93 -32.44
C LEU A 27 -0.39 -9.65 -32.87
N GLU A 28 -0.19 -9.78 -34.18
CA GLU A 28 0.96 -10.48 -34.79
C GLU A 28 2.06 -9.53 -35.26
N LYS A 29 1.79 -8.23 -35.31
CA LYS A 29 2.72 -7.16 -35.74
C LYS A 29 2.77 -6.08 -34.68
N LEU A 30 3.72 -5.14 -34.83
CA LEU A 30 3.81 -3.96 -33.96
C LEU A 30 2.53 -3.11 -33.96
N SER A 31 1.75 -3.16 -35.04
CA SER A 31 0.46 -2.50 -35.16
C SER A 31 -0.48 -3.35 -36.02
N ASN A 32 -1.70 -3.53 -35.53
CA ASN A 32 -2.80 -4.18 -36.23
C ASN A 32 -4.07 -3.33 -36.05
N ASN A 33 -4.97 -3.39 -37.03
CA ASN A 33 -6.32 -2.85 -36.91
C ASN A 33 -7.29 -4.01 -36.73
N PHE A 34 -8.30 -3.83 -35.88
CA PHE A 34 -9.32 -4.83 -35.63
C PHE A 34 -10.70 -4.19 -35.72
N ASP A 35 -11.60 -4.82 -36.46
CA ASP A 35 -12.98 -4.38 -36.53
C ASP A 35 -13.74 -4.88 -35.30
N TYR A 36 -14.33 -3.96 -34.55
CA TYR A 36 -15.25 -4.29 -33.47
C TYR A 36 -16.68 -3.90 -33.90
N PRO A 37 -17.65 -4.82 -33.85
CA PRO A 37 -19.00 -4.51 -34.30
C PRO A 37 -19.70 -3.54 -33.33
N GLY A 38 -20.20 -2.44 -33.87
CA GLY A 38 -20.89 -1.39 -33.11
C GLY A 38 -19.94 -0.32 -32.55
N CYS A 39 -20.52 0.81 -32.17
CA CYS A 39 -19.80 1.95 -31.59
C CYS A 39 -20.33 2.32 -30.19
N ASP A 40 -21.12 1.43 -29.58
CA ASP A 40 -21.76 1.69 -28.31
C ASP A 40 -20.80 1.39 -27.15
N GLY A 41 -20.68 2.37 -26.25
CA GLY A 41 -19.89 2.30 -25.03
C GLY A 41 -18.37 2.29 -25.27
N ALA A 42 -17.63 2.12 -24.17
CA ALA A 42 -16.18 2.08 -24.20
C ALA A 42 -15.64 0.66 -24.40
N LEU A 43 -14.54 0.53 -25.14
CA LEU A 43 -13.80 -0.71 -25.35
C LEU A 43 -12.68 -0.87 -24.33
N LEU A 44 -12.65 -2.03 -23.69
CA LEU A 44 -11.58 -2.49 -22.81
C LEU A 44 -10.80 -3.60 -23.50
N ALA A 45 -9.49 -3.51 -23.50
CA ALA A 45 -8.60 -4.58 -23.93
C ALA A 45 -8.00 -5.30 -22.70
N ASN A 46 -7.57 -6.54 -22.92
CA ASN A 46 -7.21 -7.50 -21.87
C ASN A 46 -8.38 -7.84 -20.93
N ALA A 47 -9.56 -8.11 -21.52
CA ALA A 47 -10.75 -8.53 -20.79
C ALA A 47 -10.46 -9.77 -19.91
N GLY A 48 -10.88 -9.71 -18.66
CA GLY A 48 -10.60 -10.73 -17.64
C GLY A 48 -9.23 -10.61 -16.98
N ASN A 49 -8.38 -9.67 -17.40
CA ASN A 49 -6.98 -9.56 -16.94
C ASN A 49 -6.18 -10.86 -17.13
N ILE A 50 -6.33 -11.51 -18.29
CA ILE A 50 -5.77 -12.85 -18.56
C ILE A 50 -4.40 -12.76 -19.26
N GLY A 51 -4.23 -11.76 -20.12
CA GLY A 51 -3.01 -11.56 -20.89
C GLY A 51 -1.89 -10.94 -20.07
N PHE A 52 -0.66 -11.40 -20.29
CA PHE A 52 0.54 -10.87 -19.64
C PHE A 52 1.06 -9.61 -20.35
N PHE A 53 0.25 -8.55 -20.34
CA PHE A 53 0.57 -7.24 -20.90
C PHE A 53 -0.30 -6.15 -20.26
N ARG A 54 0.17 -4.91 -20.34
CA ARG A 54 -0.57 -3.72 -19.88
C ARG A 54 -1.16 -2.96 -21.06
N VAL A 55 -2.31 -2.32 -20.87
CA VAL A 55 -3.02 -1.58 -21.92
C VAL A 55 -3.02 -0.09 -21.60
N LEU A 56 -2.33 0.69 -22.44
CA LEU A 56 -2.44 2.14 -22.44
C LEU A 56 -3.53 2.57 -23.42
N TYR A 57 -4.53 3.28 -22.93
CA TYR A 57 -5.63 3.79 -23.72
C TYR A 57 -5.39 5.24 -24.15
N GLU A 58 -5.86 5.62 -25.34
CA GLU A 58 -5.94 7.03 -25.72
C GLU A 58 -6.87 7.80 -24.78
N PRO A 59 -6.63 9.12 -24.55
CA PRO A 59 -7.37 9.90 -23.56
C PRO A 59 -8.89 9.87 -23.70
N ALA A 60 -9.41 9.88 -24.93
CA ALA A 60 -10.85 9.83 -25.17
C ALA A 60 -11.45 8.49 -24.72
N LEU A 61 -10.82 7.38 -25.12
CA LEU A 61 -11.25 6.03 -24.75
C LEU A 61 -11.13 5.78 -23.24
N PHE A 62 -10.03 6.24 -22.62
CA PHE A 62 -9.87 6.17 -21.17
C PHE A 62 -10.97 6.95 -20.43
N SER A 63 -11.32 8.15 -20.91
CA SER A 63 -12.39 8.95 -20.32
C SER A 63 -13.73 8.22 -20.35
N ASP A 64 -14.03 7.53 -21.44
CA ASP A 64 -15.28 6.77 -21.57
C ASP A 64 -15.28 5.48 -20.76
N LEU A 65 -14.14 4.77 -20.68
CA LEU A 65 -13.96 3.63 -19.77
C LEU A 65 -14.18 4.06 -18.33
N ARG A 66 -13.54 5.15 -17.90
CA ARG A 66 -13.63 5.69 -16.56
C ARG A 66 -15.07 6.02 -16.16
N LYS A 67 -15.84 6.69 -17.02
CA LYS A 67 -17.27 7.00 -16.76
C LYS A 67 -18.14 5.75 -16.63
N ASN A 68 -17.74 4.64 -17.26
CA ASN A 68 -18.49 3.39 -17.29
C ASN A 68 -17.86 2.30 -16.42
N VAL A 69 -16.84 2.62 -15.61
CA VAL A 69 -16.01 1.61 -14.92
C VAL A 69 -16.83 0.69 -14.02
N ALA A 70 -17.89 1.19 -13.38
CA ALA A 70 -18.77 0.41 -12.53
C ALA A 70 -19.54 -0.71 -13.26
N ARG A 71 -19.64 -0.65 -14.60
CA ARG A 71 -20.28 -1.68 -15.43
C ARG A 71 -19.35 -2.85 -15.76
N LEU A 72 -18.04 -2.64 -15.63
CA LEU A 72 -17.05 -3.66 -15.94
C LEU A 72 -17.00 -4.73 -14.84
N PRO A 73 -16.68 -5.99 -15.18
CA PRO A 73 -16.42 -7.02 -14.17
C PRO A 73 -15.23 -6.66 -13.26
N GLU A 74 -15.20 -7.23 -12.06
CA GLU A 74 -14.19 -6.92 -11.04
C GLU A 74 -12.74 -7.04 -11.54
N SER A 75 -12.43 -8.11 -12.27
CA SER A 75 -11.10 -8.34 -12.86
C SER A 75 -10.64 -7.20 -13.77
N ASP A 76 -11.56 -6.60 -14.51
CA ASP A 76 -11.28 -5.55 -15.47
C ASP A 76 -11.08 -4.21 -14.77
N ARG A 77 -11.87 -3.94 -13.73
CA ARG A 77 -11.70 -2.76 -12.87
C ARG A 77 -10.35 -2.81 -12.16
N LEU A 78 -9.99 -3.98 -11.63
CA LEU A 78 -8.68 -4.22 -11.05
C LEU A 78 -7.57 -3.97 -12.06
N ASN A 79 -7.69 -4.54 -13.27
CA ASN A 79 -6.71 -4.32 -14.34
C ASN A 79 -6.53 -2.82 -14.65
N LEU A 80 -7.63 -2.09 -14.88
CA LEU A 80 -7.59 -0.64 -15.13
C LEU A 80 -6.88 0.13 -14.01
N VAL A 81 -7.14 -0.19 -12.74
CA VAL A 81 -6.46 0.44 -11.60
C VAL A 81 -4.95 0.16 -11.67
N THR A 82 -4.57 -1.11 -11.84
CA THR A 82 -3.15 -1.50 -11.83
C THR A 82 -2.37 -0.98 -13.04
N ASP A 83 -2.98 -0.94 -14.22
CA ASP A 83 -2.35 -0.45 -15.45
C ASP A 83 -2.21 1.07 -15.43
N THR A 84 -3.26 1.77 -14.99
CA THR A 84 -3.23 3.23 -14.90
C THR A 84 -2.10 3.69 -13.99
N TRP A 85 -1.90 3.06 -12.82
CA TRP A 85 -0.77 3.42 -11.95
C TRP A 85 0.58 3.08 -12.58
N ALA A 86 0.72 1.92 -13.22
CA ALA A 86 1.97 1.55 -13.89
C ALA A 86 2.36 2.55 -15.00
N PHE A 87 1.39 3.11 -15.73
CA PHE A 87 1.66 4.15 -16.73
C PHE A 87 1.93 5.54 -16.12
N VAL A 88 1.49 5.80 -14.88
CA VAL A 88 1.94 6.97 -14.11
C VAL A 88 3.39 6.79 -13.69
N GLU A 89 3.75 5.60 -13.21
CA GLU A 89 5.11 5.23 -12.80
C GLU A 89 6.13 5.30 -13.94
N SER A 90 5.78 4.76 -15.11
CA SER A 90 6.59 4.90 -16.32
C SER A 90 6.55 6.31 -16.91
N GLY A 91 5.57 7.11 -16.48
CA GLY A 91 5.41 8.49 -16.89
C GLY A 91 4.83 8.69 -18.28
N ASN A 92 4.09 7.70 -18.77
CA ASN A 92 3.32 7.77 -20.02
C ASN A 92 2.03 8.59 -19.86
N ILE A 93 1.46 8.66 -18.66
CA ILE A 93 0.27 9.46 -18.34
C ILE A 93 0.46 10.23 -17.04
N PRO A 94 -0.23 11.38 -16.83
CA PRO A 94 -0.15 12.12 -15.58
C PRO A 94 -0.95 11.43 -14.47
N ALA A 95 -0.53 11.62 -13.22
CA ALA A 95 -1.16 11.02 -12.03
C ALA A 95 -2.67 11.31 -11.92
N SER A 96 -3.13 12.45 -12.44
CA SER A 96 -4.55 12.81 -12.52
C SER A 96 -5.45 11.71 -13.12
N PHE A 97 -4.96 10.93 -14.10
CA PHE A 97 -5.74 9.83 -14.69
C PHE A 97 -6.07 8.76 -13.67
N TYR A 98 -5.10 8.44 -12.80
CA TYR A 98 -5.28 7.46 -11.72
C TYR A 98 -6.29 7.95 -10.69
N PHE A 99 -6.13 9.18 -10.19
CA PHE A 99 -7.04 9.73 -9.19
C PHE A 99 -8.45 9.95 -9.73
N ASP A 100 -8.60 10.43 -10.97
CA ASP A 100 -9.91 10.54 -11.62
C ASP A 100 -10.58 9.17 -11.79
N LEU A 101 -9.81 8.09 -12.00
CA LEU A 101 -10.34 6.72 -12.03
C LEU A 101 -10.84 6.28 -10.65
N LEU A 102 -10.05 6.49 -9.59
CA LEU A 102 -10.46 6.15 -8.22
C LEU A 102 -11.74 6.90 -7.79
N GLU A 103 -11.90 8.14 -8.20
CA GLU A 103 -13.12 8.93 -7.98
C GLU A 103 -14.38 8.26 -8.58
N ASN A 104 -14.25 7.61 -9.75
CA ASN A 104 -15.36 6.89 -10.36
C ASN A 104 -15.59 5.50 -9.75
N LEU A 105 -14.64 5.01 -8.94
CA LEU A 105 -14.75 3.78 -8.17
C LEU A 105 -15.25 4.03 -6.73
N ARG A 106 -15.60 5.27 -6.37
CA ARG A 106 -16.10 5.64 -5.02
C ARG A 106 -17.26 4.81 -4.49
N LEU A 107 -18.03 4.14 -5.34
CA LEU A 107 -19.12 3.24 -4.95
C LEU A 107 -18.78 1.75 -5.14
N ASP A 108 -17.55 1.40 -5.54
CA ASP A 108 -17.12 0.00 -5.71
C ASP A 108 -16.89 -0.68 -4.35
N HIS A 109 -17.48 -1.85 -4.16
CA HIS A 109 -17.36 -2.64 -2.92
C HIS A 109 -16.38 -3.82 -3.05
N SER A 110 -15.65 -3.94 -4.16
CA SER A 110 -14.65 -5.00 -4.34
C SER A 110 -13.44 -4.78 -3.42
N PHE A 111 -13.20 -5.77 -2.57
CA PHE A 111 -11.97 -5.86 -1.79
C PHE A 111 -10.73 -5.90 -2.71
N ALA A 112 -10.75 -6.73 -3.76
CA ALA A 112 -9.58 -6.92 -4.63
C ALA A 112 -9.18 -5.66 -5.41
N VAL A 113 -10.17 -4.89 -5.91
CA VAL A 113 -9.92 -3.61 -6.59
C VAL A 113 -9.24 -2.63 -5.64
N TRP A 114 -9.77 -2.43 -4.45
CA TRP A 114 -9.18 -1.48 -3.49
C TRP A 114 -7.88 -1.97 -2.86
N GLN A 115 -7.72 -3.28 -2.66
CA GLN A 115 -6.45 -3.88 -2.24
C GLN A 115 -5.36 -3.60 -3.28
N SER A 116 -5.67 -3.65 -4.58
CA SER A 116 -4.69 -3.31 -5.62
C SER A 116 -4.22 -1.84 -5.56
N ALA A 117 -5.08 -0.93 -5.12
CA ALA A 117 -4.75 0.50 -4.97
C ALA A 117 -3.99 0.83 -3.68
N LEU A 118 -4.35 0.18 -2.58
CA LEU A 118 -3.77 0.42 -1.24
C LEU A 118 -2.50 -0.41 -0.99
N GLY A 119 -2.40 -1.58 -1.61
CA GLY A 119 -1.37 -2.56 -1.33
C GLY A 119 -1.81 -3.63 -0.34
N GLY A 120 -1.00 -4.68 -0.25
CA GLY A 120 -1.11 -5.75 0.74
C GLY A 120 0.18 -5.88 1.54
N SER A 121 0.33 -7.00 2.26
CA SER A 121 1.52 -7.30 3.07
C SER A 121 2.82 -7.46 2.28
N GLU A 122 2.74 -7.67 0.96
CA GLU A 122 3.89 -7.96 0.09
C GLU A 122 4.14 -6.88 -0.97
N THR A 123 3.25 -5.88 -1.08
CA THR A 123 3.39 -4.82 -2.09
C THR A 123 2.70 -3.55 -1.61
N VAL A 124 3.43 -2.43 -1.67
CA VAL A 124 2.87 -1.11 -1.39
C VAL A 124 2.08 -0.65 -2.62
N GLY A 125 0.76 -0.51 -2.49
CA GLY A 125 -0.07 0.00 -3.57
C GLY A 125 0.15 1.50 -3.76
N ALA A 126 -0.30 2.01 -4.91
CA ALA A 126 -0.15 3.41 -5.32
C ALA A 126 -0.48 4.42 -4.20
N LEU A 127 -1.53 4.17 -3.42
CA LEU A 127 -1.98 5.08 -2.39
C LEU A 127 -1.04 5.15 -1.18
N ARG A 128 -0.61 3.99 -0.66
CA ARG A 128 0.40 3.96 0.42
C ARG A 128 1.78 4.41 -0.07
N LEU A 129 2.11 4.13 -1.33
CA LEU A 129 3.36 4.60 -1.93
C LEU A 129 3.35 6.13 -2.01
N THR A 130 2.26 6.73 -2.49
CA THR A 130 2.14 8.19 -2.56
C THR A 130 2.28 8.83 -1.18
N ASP A 131 1.61 8.31 -0.14
CA ASP A 131 1.79 8.80 1.24
C ASP A 131 3.25 8.74 1.71
N ARG A 132 3.96 7.66 1.37
CA ARG A 132 5.38 7.51 1.66
C ARG A 132 6.22 8.56 0.91
N LEU A 133 5.96 8.78 -0.37
CA LEU A 133 6.68 9.82 -1.14
C LEU A 133 6.44 11.22 -0.55
N GLU A 134 5.23 11.46 -0.02
CA GLU A 134 4.82 12.68 0.67
C GLU A 134 5.45 12.84 2.07
N GLN A 135 6.20 11.88 2.60
CA GLN A 135 6.90 12.04 3.88
C GLN A 135 7.82 13.28 3.86
N GLY A 136 7.63 14.14 4.86
CA GLY A 136 8.33 15.42 4.98
C GLY A 136 7.92 16.49 3.96
N GLN A 137 6.91 16.23 3.11
CA GLN A 137 6.39 17.17 2.13
C GLN A 137 5.15 17.92 2.68
N PRO A 138 4.90 19.16 2.24
CA PRO A 138 3.75 19.94 2.69
C PRO A 138 2.40 19.40 2.17
N GLY A 139 2.40 18.59 1.10
CA GLY A 139 1.21 17.99 0.49
C GLY A 139 0.56 16.90 1.33
N ARG A 140 1.37 16.19 2.15
CA ARG A 140 0.96 14.97 2.86
C ARG A 140 -0.34 15.07 3.64
N GLU A 141 -0.51 16.10 4.47
CA GLU A 141 -1.71 16.21 5.29
C GLU A 141 -2.98 16.32 4.42
N ARG A 142 -2.89 17.07 3.31
CA ARG A 142 -3.99 17.22 2.36
C ARG A 142 -4.23 15.91 1.61
N TYR A 143 -3.18 15.20 1.23
CA TYR A 143 -3.26 13.87 0.64
C TYR A 143 -4.00 12.89 1.56
N GLN A 144 -3.59 12.80 2.82
CA GLN A 144 -4.19 11.92 3.82
C GLN A 144 -5.68 12.24 4.04
N LYS A 145 -6.04 13.52 4.14
CA LYS A 145 -7.45 13.97 4.22
C LYS A 145 -8.27 13.57 3.00
N TYR A 146 -7.70 13.66 1.80
CA TYR A 146 -8.35 13.21 0.58
C TYR A 146 -8.61 11.70 0.62
N ILE A 147 -7.63 10.89 1.02
CA ILE A 147 -7.80 9.45 1.16
C ILE A 147 -8.88 9.10 2.19
N CYS A 148 -8.92 9.79 3.33
CA CYS A 148 -10.01 9.63 4.28
C CYS A 148 -11.36 9.96 3.65
N SER A 149 -11.48 11.07 2.92
CA SER A 149 -12.74 11.44 2.24
C SER A 149 -13.22 10.40 1.23
N LEU A 150 -12.29 9.66 0.60
CA LEU A 150 -12.60 8.60 -0.36
C LEU A 150 -13.21 7.36 0.32
N PHE A 151 -12.77 7.04 1.54
CA PHE A 151 -13.10 5.77 2.21
C PHE A 151 -14.09 5.91 3.38
N SER A 152 -14.14 7.04 4.09
CA SER A 152 -15.03 7.23 5.25
C SER A 152 -16.51 6.98 4.93
N PRO A 153 -17.07 7.42 3.77
CA PRO A 153 -18.45 7.10 3.41
C PRO A 153 -18.75 5.59 3.37
N LYS A 154 -17.84 4.80 2.79
CA LYS A 154 -18.00 3.34 2.68
C LYS A 154 -17.99 2.67 4.05
N LEU A 155 -17.04 3.03 4.91
CA LEU A 155 -16.99 2.46 6.26
C LEU A 155 -18.21 2.86 7.08
N ARG A 156 -18.75 4.08 6.91
CA ARG A 156 -20.00 4.50 7.57
C ARG A 156 -21.19 3.65 7.13
N GLU A 157 -21.27 3.29 5.86
CA GLU A 157 -22.31 2.40 5.33
C GLU A 157 -22.18 0.97 5.86
N MET A 158 -20.95 0.42 5.89
CA MET A 158 -20.67 -0.94 6.35
C MET A 158 -20.81 -1.09 7.86
N GLY A 159 -20.38 -0.07 8.61
CA GLY A 159 -20.25 -0.11 10.06
C GLY A 159 -19.04 -0.93 10.54
N TRP A 160 -18.74 -0.84 11.83
CA TRP A 160 -17.64 -1.57 12.47
C TRP A 160 -17.96 -3.02 12.79
N ASP A 161 -19.22 -3.33 13.06
CA ASP A 161 -19.61 -4.64 13.58
C ASP A 161 -20.09 -5.55 12.43
N GLU A 162 -19.73 -6.83 12.52
CA GLU A 162 -20.14 -7.83 11.55
C GLU A 162 -21.66 -8.03 11.58
N ARG A 163 -22.28 -8.20 10.40
CA ARG A 163 -23.69 -8.52 10.27
C ARG A 163 -23.90 -10.02 10.18
N SER A 164 -25.06 -10.50 10.61
CA SER A 164 -25.40 -11.93 10.48
C SER A 164 -25.44 -12.33 9.00
N GLY A 165 -24.80 -13.46 8.66
CA GLY A 165 -24.74 -13.96 7.28
C GLY A 165 -23.79 -13.19 6.35
N GLU A 166 -23.01 -12.24 6.87
CA GLU A 166 -22.07 -11.47 6.07
C GLU A 166 -20.95 -12.33 5.48
N ASP A 167 -20.64 -12.14 4.20
CA ASP A 167 -19.61 -12.90 3.51
C ASP A 167 -18.19 -12.50 3.95
N ILE A 168 -17.21 -13.32 3.57
CA ILE A 168 -15.81 -13.15 3.99
C ILE A 168 -15.19 -11.91 3.35
N GLU A 169 -15.52 -11.59 2.09
CA GLU A 169 -14.94 -10.46 1.38
C GLU A 169 -15.44 -9.14 1.96
N THR A 170 -16.72 -9.04 2.32
CA THR A 170 -17.25 -7.89 3.06
C THR A 170 -16.53 -7.68 4.40
N ARG A 171 -16.27 -8.76 5.15
CA ARG A 171 -15.50 -8.70 6.41
C ARG A 171 -14.06 -8.27 6.23
N ARG A 172 -13.39 -8.73 5.16
CA ARG A 172 -12.03 -8.31 4.78
C ARG A 172 -11.98 -6.85 4.35
N PHE A 173 -12.95 -6.43 3.54
CA PHE A 173 -13.05 -5.05 3.08
C PHE A 173 -13.26 -4.09 4.25
N ARG A 174 -14.12 -4.44 5.22
CA ARG A 174 -14.27 -3.67 6.46
C ARG A 174 -12.93 -3.49 7.20
N ALA A 175 -12.23 -4.59 7.44
CA ALA A 175 -10.96 -4.56 8.16
C ALA A 175 -9.92 -3.68 7.44
N MET A 176 -9.84 -3.78 6.11
CA MET A 176 -8.97 -2.95 5.29
C MET A 176 -9.34 -1.46 5.34
N LEU A 177 -10.64 -1.12 5.29
CA LEU A 177 -11.10 0.26 5.40
C LEU A 177 -10.78 0.86 6.77
N ILE A 178 -10.97 0.09 7.85
CA ILE A 178 -10.61 0.52 9.22
C ILE A 178 -9.11 0.79 9.32
N GLU A 179 -8.26 -0.17 8.91
CA GLU A 179 -6.80 0.02 8.94
C GLU A 179 -6.37 1.22 8.09
N THR A 180 -6.96 1.37 6.89
CA THR A 180 -6.65 2.46 5.97
C THR A 180 -7.00 3.81 6.59
N LEU A 181 -8.23 3.99 7.06
CA LEU A 181 -8.66 5.26 7.66
C LEU A 181 -7.86 5.61 8.91
N GLY A 182 -7.53 4.62 9.75
CA GLY A 182 -6.65 4.81 10.88
C GLY A 182 -5.23 5.21 10.45
N PHE A 183 -4.63 4.52 9.47
CA PHE A 183 -3.30 4.85 8.94
C PHE A 183 -3.21 6.28 8.41
N PHE A 184 -4.25 6.70 7.68
CA PHE A 184 -4.39 8.03 7.07
C PHE A 184 -4.91 9.12 8.02
N GLY A 185 -5.05 8.83 9.32
CA GLY A 185 -5.30 9.86 10.33
C GLY A 185 -6.77 10.25 10.55
N ASP A 186 -7.75 9.42 10.16
CA ASP A 186 -9.16 9.67 10.53
C ASP A 186 -9.33 9.57 12.04
N ARG A 187 -9.51 10.72 12.70
CA ARG A 187 -9.60 10.82 14.16
C ARG A 187 -10.74 9.99 14.75
N THR A 188 -11.88 9.89 14.05
CA THR A 188 -13.03 9.12 14.52
C THR A 188 -12.69 7.63 14.59
N ILE A 189 -11.94 7.16 13.59
CA ILE A 189 -11.50 5.76 13.52
C ILE A 189 -10.42 5.46 14.56
N ILE A 190 -9.50 6.40 14.78
CA ILE A 190 -8.46 6.29 15.81
C ILE A 190 -9.10 6.19 17.20
N ASP A 191 -10.00 7.12 17.55
CA ASP A 191 -10.64 7.13 18.88
C ASP A 191 -11.47 5.85 19.11
N GLU A 192 -12.18 5.37 18.10
CA GLU A 192 -12.95 4.12 18.18
C GLU A 192 -12.03 2.88 18.29
N ALA A 193 -10.88 2.88 17.61
CA ALA A 193 -9.89 1.80 17.74
C ALA A 193 -9.35 1.71 19.18
N PHE A 194 -8.99 2.84 19.81
CA PHE A 194 -8.59 2.86 21.22
C PHE A 194 -9.71 2.35 22.14
N ARG A 195 -10.95 2.83 21.95
CA ARG A 195 -12.10 2.38 22.74
C ARG A 195 -12.37 0.87 22.60
N ARG A 196 -12.11 0.29 21.42
CA ARG A 196 -12.25 -1.15 21.19
C ARG A 196 -11.06 -1.94 21.75
N PHE A 197 -9.86 -1.40 21.70
CA PHE A 197 -8.68 -2.01 22.31
C PHE A 197 -8.79 -2.09 23.83
N GLU A 198 -9.30 -1.06 24.49
CA GLU A 198 -9.59 -1.10 25.93
C GLU A 198 -10.55 -2.23 26.30
N LYS A 199 -11.65 -2.40 25.55
CA LYS A 199 -12.59 -3.51 25.76
C LYS A 199 -11.96 -4.87 25.45
N PHE A 200 -11.12 -4.93 24.42
CA PHE A 200 -10.39 -6.14 24.04
C PHE A 200 -9.43 -6.60 25.14
N ARG A 201 -8.76 -5.66 25.80
CA ARG A 201 -7.87 -5.93 26.95
C ARG A 201 -8.62 -6.64 28.08
N ASP A 202 -9.81 -6.17 28.42
CA ASP A 202 -10.60 -6.72 29.53
C ASP A 202 -11.32 -8.03 29.12
N ASN A 203 -11.72 -8.13 27.85
CA ASN A 203 -12.41 -9.27 27.29
C ASN A 203 -11.98 -9.50 25.83
N PRO A 204 -11.08 -10.47 25.55
CA PRO A 204 -10.63 -10.75 24.18
C PRO A 204 -11.75 -11.12 23.20
N ALA A 205 -12.89 -11.64 23.69
CA ALA A 205 -14.04 -11.97 22.86
C ALA A 205 -14.87 -10.75 22.44
N SER A 206 -14.61 -9.57 23.01
CA SER A 206 -15.29 -8.31 22.65
C SER A 206 -14.89 -7.77 21.28
N LEU A 207 -13.78 -8.25 20.71
CA LEU A 207 -13.27 -7.83 19.41
C LEU A 207 -13.17 -9.02 18.46
N ALA A 208 -13.90 -8.92 17.33
CA ALA A 208 -13.92 -9.91 16.27
C ALA A 208 -12.51 -10.18 15.72
N LEU A 209 -12.24 -11.43 15.35
CA LEU A 209 -10.88 -11.89 14.98
C LEU A 209 -10.27 -11.10 13.81
N ASN A 210 -11.07 -10.81 12.78
CA ASN A 210 -10.68 -9.99 11.62
C ASN A 210 -10.39 -8.52 11.98
N LEU A 211 -10.92 -8.01 13.09
CA LEU A 211 -10.71 -6.63 13.54
C LEU A 211 -9.56 -6.47 14.52
N ARG A 212 -8.99 -7.56 15.05
CA ARG A 212 -7.87 -7.48 16.00
C ARG A 212 -6.64 -6.84 15.37
N SER A 213 -6.18 -7.36 14.23
CA SER A 213 -5.02 -6.80 13.53
C SER A 213 -5.17 -5.31 13.21
N PRO A 214 -6.24 -4.84 12.55
CA PRO A 214 -6.37 -3.42 12.20
C PRO A 214 -6.50 -2.53 13.43
N VAL A 215 -7.26 -2.93 14.46
CA VAL A 215 -7.38 -2.13 15.71
C VAL A 215 -6.04 -2.02 16.42
N ILE A 216 -5.33 -3.14 16.60
CA ILE A 216 -4.04 -3.15 17.30
C ILE A 216 -3.00 -2.36 16.51
N ALA A 217 -2.99 -2.45 15.17
CA ALA A 217 -2.10 -1.65 14.33
C ALA A 217 -2.32 -0.14 14.48
N ILE A 218 -3.58 0.31 14.53
CA ILE A 218 -3.92 1.73 14.76
C ILE A 218 -3.46 2.18 16.15
N VAL A 219 -3.73 1.37 17.18
CA VAL A 219 -3.32 1.68 18.56
C VAL A 219 -1.79 1.75 18.68
N GLY A 220 -1.05 0.85 18.04
CA GLY A 220 0.41 0.90 18.00
C GLY A 220 0.94 2.15 17.30
N ARG A 221 0.35 2.53 16.16
CA ARG A 221 0.73 3.73 15.40
C ARG A 221 0.60 5.00 16.22
N TYR A 222 -0.52 5.19 16.91
CA TYR A 222 -0.81 6.37 17.73
C TYR A 222 -0.52 6.15 19.22
N SER A 223 0.35 5.19 19.55
CA SER A 223 0.61 4.80 20.94
C SER A 223 1.25 5.91 21.76
N SER A 224 0.88 5.98 23.03
CA SER A 224 1.67 6.65 24.07
C SER A 224 2.70 5.68 24.63
N ARG A 225 3.63 6.17 25.46
CA ARG A 225 4.56 5.31 26.21
C ARG A 225 3.85 4.20 26.98
N THR A 226 2.76 4.53 27.69
CA THR A 226 1.98 3.53 28.45
C THR A 226 1.42 2.44 27.54
N VAL A 227 0.85 2.83 26.39
CA VAL A 227 0.28 1.87 25.43
C VAL A 227 1.37 1.02 24.78
N CYS A 228 2.54 1.60 24.49
CA CYS A 228 3.70 0.88 23.98
C CYS A 228 4.18 -0.18 24.98
N ASP A 229 4.34 0.19 26.25
CA ASP A 229 4.74 -0.73 27.33
C ASP A 229 3.71 -1.86 27.50
N GLU A 230 2.41 -1.57 27.37
CA GLU A 230 1.34 -2.58 27.35
C GLU A 230 1.48 -3.54 26.16
N LEU A 231 1.67 -3.03 24.93
CA LEU A 231 1.83 -3.85 23.73
C LEU A 231 3.08 -4.74 23.81
N LEU A 232 4.18 -4.26 24.39
CA LEU A 232 5.38 -5.06 24.67
C LEU A 232 5.04 -6.21 25.62
N SER A 233 4.37 -5.93 26.74
CA SER A 233 3.94 -6.96 27.69
C SER A 233 3.01 -8.02 27.05
N MET A 234 2.12 -7.58 26.16
CA MET A 234 1.26 -8.48 25.37
C MET A 234 2.07 -9.34 24.39
N ALA A 235 3.11 -8.78 23.77
CA ALA A 235 4.02 -9.51 22.87
C ALA A 235 4.82 -10.60 23.61
N ASP A 236 5.22 -10.37 24.85
CA ASP A 236 5.90 -11.39 25.66
C ASP A 236 4.96 -12.50 26.15
N SER A 237 3.74 -12.13 26.50
CA SER A 237 2.73 -13.05 27.04
C SER A 237 1.89 -13.73 25.95
N ALA A 238 2.17 -13.45 24.67
CA ALA A 238 1.39 -13.95 23.55
C ALA A 238 1.46 -15.49 23.47
N PRO A 239 0.32 -16.21 23.50
CA PRO A 239 0.29 -17.67 23.47
C PRO A 239 0.67 -18.26 22.10
N THR A 240 0.73 -17.45 21.05
CA THR A 240 1.07 -17.91 19.69
C THR A 240 2.01 -16.93 19.00
N ALA A 241 2.84 -17.45 18.09
CA ALA A 241 3.73 -16.63 17.26
C ALA A 241 2.95 -15.61 16.42
N GLU A 242 1.77 -15.97 15.91
CA GLU A 242 0.91 -15.07 15.12
C GLU A 242 0.42 -13.87 15.94
N GLN A 243 0.01 -14.09 17.18
CA GLN A 243 -0.38 -12.99 18.07
C GLN A 243 0.82 -12.13 18.45
N LYS A 244 1.98 -12.73 18.73
CA LYS A 244 3.21 -11.97 18.97
C LYS A 244 3.56 -11.07 17.78
N ARG A 245 3.52 -11.60 16.55
CA ARG A 245 3.74 -10.83 15.31
C ARG A 245 2.76 -9.68 15.15
N THR A 246 1.50 -9.87 15.57
CA THR A 246 0.50 -8.79 15.54
C THR A 246 0.91 -7.62 16.43
N TYR A 247 1.35 -7.88 17.66
CA TYR A 247 1.82 -6.83 18.56
C TYR A 247 3.14 -6.20 18.07
N LEU A 248 4.09 -7.00 17.57
CA LEU A 248 5.33 -6.50 16.99
C LEU A 248 5.07 -5.58 15.79
N ARG A 249 4.17 -5.96 14.87
CA ARG A 249 3.79 -5.11 13.73
C ARG A 249 3.17 -3.79 14.19
N ALA A 250 2.36 -3.81 15.25
CA ALA A 250 1.78 -2.59 15.80
C ALA A 250 2.82 -1.66 16.44
N LEU A 251 3.74 -2.22 17.23
CA LEU A 251 4.88 -1.48 17.78
C LEU A 251 5.74 -0.87 16.66
N SER A 252 5.91 -1.60 15.55
CA SER A 252 6.66 -1.13 14.39
C SER A 252 6.04 0.08 13.69
N ALA A 253 4.76 0.37 13.92
CA ALA A 253 4.04 1.45 13.24
C ALA A 253 4.04 2.78 14.01
N ALA A 254 4.63 2.83 15.22
CA ALA A 254 4.62 4.00 16.09
C ALA A 254 5.10 5.28 15.37
N LEU A 255 4.39 6.38 15.58
CA LEU A 255 4.75 7.71 15.06
C LEU A 255 5.79 8.44 15.92
N ASP A 256 5.89 8.07 17.20
CA ASP A 256 6.83 8.66 18.14
C ASP A 256 8.22 8.01 17.93
N PRO A 257 9.25 8.81 17.58
CA PRO A 257 10.59 8.29 17.31
C PRO A 257 11.25 7.62 18.54
N ASP A 258 10.90 8.02 19.77
CA ASP A 258 11.44 7.40 20.98
C ASP A 258 10.82 6.03 21.23
N LEU A 259 9.53 5.86 20.90
CA LEU A 259 8.87 4.55 20.94
C LEU A 259 9.40 3.62 19.84
N ALA A 260 9.75 4.16 18.67
CA ALA A 260 10.42 3.40 17.62
C ALA A 260 11.80 2.89 18.09
N ARG A 261 12.62 3.74 18.73
CA ARG A 261 13.90 3.32 19.34
C ARG A 261 13.71 2.26 20.41
N GLN A 262 12.76 2.46 21.32
CA GLN A 262 12.42 1.47 22.34
C GLN A 262 12.03 0.11 21.72
N THR A 263 11.29 0.15 20.62
CA THR A 263 10.92 -1.07 19.89
C THR A 263 12.17 -1.75 19.29
N LEU A 264 13.07 -1.01 18.65
CA LEU A 264 14.32 -1.54 18.09
C LEU A 264 15.17 -2.26 19.14
N GLU A 265 15.34 -1.66 20.33
CA GLU A 265 16.02 -2.28 21.48
C GLU A 265 15.34 -3.59 21.92
N TYR A 266 14.00 -3.60 21.97
CA TYR A 266 13.26 -4.81 22.30
C TYR A 266 13.47 -5.93 21.26
N LEU A 267 13.52 -5.60 19.96
CA LEU A 267 13.71 -6.58 18.88
C LEU A 267 15.06 -7.30 18.94
N ILE A 268 16.08 -6.67 19.51
CA ILE A 268 17.42 -7.25 19.69
C ILE A 268 17.61 -7.90 21.07
N SER A 269 16.60 -7.89 21.93
CA SER A 269 16.65 -8.65 23.19
C SER A 269 16.41 -10.14 22.96
N ASP A 270 16.78 -10.99 23.92
CA ASP A 270 16.51 -12.44 23.86
C ASP A 270 15.00 -12.79 23.91
N ARG A 271 14.12 -11.79 24.09
CA ARG A 271 12.67 -11.96 24.14
C ARG A 271 12.06 -12.15 22.76
N VAL A 272 12.77 -11.81 21.68
CA VAL A 272 12.24 -11.83 20.31
C VAL A 272 13.00 -12.80 19.43
N MET A 273 12.28 -13.74 18.82
CA MET A 273 12.89 -14.71 17.91
C MET A 273 13.50 -14.00 16.69
N PRO A 274 14.67 -14.42 16.19
CA PRO A 274 15.34 -13.80 15.05
C PRO A 274 14.46 -13.56 13.82
N GLY A 275 13.56 -14.50 13.50
CA GLY A 275 12.65 -14.35 12.37
C GLY A 275 11.59 -13.27 12.57
N ASP A 276 11.09 -13.10 13.79
CA ASP A 276 10.10 -12.07 14.11
C ASP A 276 10.78 -10.69 14.22
N ALA A 277 11.99 -10.64 14.77
CA ALA A 277 12.82 -9.42 14.79
C ALA A 277 13.10 -8.91 13.37
N TYR A 278 13.55 -9.79 12.47
CA TYR A 278 13.79 -9.43 11.06
C TYR A 278 12.56 -8.78 10.40
N ARG A 279 11.38 -9.40 10.54
CA ARG A 279 10.14 -8.84 9.97
C ARG A 279 9.75 -7.52 10.62
N ALA A 280 9.96 -7.38 11.93
CA ALA A 280 9.66 -6.13 12.63
C ALA A 280 10.59 -4.98 12.21
N PHE A 281 11.88 -5.23 11.95
CA PHE A 281 12.79 -4.25 11.35
C PHE A 281 12.32 -3.81 9.97
N GLU A 282 11.96 -4.76 9.12
CA GLU A 282 11.39 -4.48 7.79
C GLU A 282 10.12 -3.63 7.93
N ASN A 283 9.19 -3.98 8.80
CA ASN A 283 7.96 -3.22 9.03
C ASN A 283 8.24 -1.79 9.56
N LEU A 284 9.17 -1.62 10.51
CA LEU A 284 9.55 -0.30 11.03
C LEU A 284 10.07 0.61 9.92
N ALA A 285 10.86 0.05 8.99
CA ALA A 285 11.43 0.80 7.89
C ALA A 285 10.43 1.03 6.75
N THR A 286 9.60 0.04 6.42
CA THR A 286 8.78 -0.01 5.20
C THR A 286 7.27 0.11 5.43
N GLU A 287 6.80 0.22 6.66
CA GLU A 287 5.41 0.55 7.02
C GLU A 287 5.36 1.73 8.02
N GLY A 288 6.41 1.93 8.82
CA GLY A 288 6.53 3.04 9.77
C GLY A 288 6.99 4.38 9.16
N GLU A 289 7.27 5.34 10.04
CA GLU A 289 7.75 6.69 9.68
C GLU A 289 9.27 6.88 9.88
N HIS A 290 9.98 5.82 10.27
CA HIS A 290 11.29 5.95 10.93
C HIS A 290 12.42 5.19 10.22
N ALA A 291 12.37 5.05 8.90
CA ALA A 291 13.40 4.34 8.10
C ALA A 291 14.84 4.78 8.42
N ALA A 292 15.07 6.07 8.65
CA ALA A 292 16.38 6.60 9.04
C ALA A 292 16.86 6.08 10.40
N ILE A 293 15.97 6.05 11.41
CA ILE A 293 16.28 5.52 12.75
C ILE A 293 16.60 4.03 12.67
N VAL A 294 15.82 3.26 11.89
CA VAL A 294 16.05 1.83 11.70
C VAL A 294 17.41 1.58 11.06
N TRP A 295 17.75 2.34 10.01
CA TRP A 295 19.04 2.22 9.35
C TRP A 295 20.21 2.53 10.28
N GLU A 296 20.16 3.65 10.99
CA GLU A 296 21.19 4.04 11.95
C GLU A 296 21.39 2.94 13.01
N PHE A 297 20.29 2.42 13.55
CA PHE A 297 20.32 1.35 14.54
C PHE A 297 20.91 0.05 13.96
N VAL A 298 20.44 -0.42 12.81
CA VAL A 298 20.92 -1.67 12.21
C VAL A 298 22.39 -1.57 11.80
N THR A 299 22.83 -0.44 11.26
CA THR A 299 24.24 -0.24 10.88
C THR A 299 25.14 -0.12 12.11
N THR A 300 24.67 0.48 13.20
CA THR A 300 25.41 0.54 14.48
C THR A 300 25.57 -0.84 15.12
N HIS A 301 24.51 -1.64 15.10
CA HIS A 301 24.48 -3.00 15.67
C HIS A 301 24.78 -4.09 14.62
N PHE A 302 25.41 -3.73 13.50
CA PHE A 302 25.45 -4.62 12.33
C PHE A 302 26.13 -5.95 12.63
N GLU A 303 27.27 -5.95 13.34
CA GLU A 303 27.99 -7.17 13.70
C GLU A 303 27.14 -8.11 14.59
N GLU A 304 26.41 -7.53 15.55
CA GLU A 304 25.50 -8.29 16.42
C GLU A 304 24.36 -8.93 15.60
N MET A 305 23.75 -8.18 14.68
CA MET A 305 22.72 -8.71 13.77
C MET A 305 23.27 -9.84 12.89
N GLN A 306 24.50 -9.66 12.40
CA GLN A 306 25.22 -10.65 11.61
C GLN A 306 25.61 -11.88 12.42
N GLN A 307 25.59 -11.87 13.76
CA GLN A 307 25.77 -13.09 14.56
C GLN A 307 24.43 -13.74 14.87
N ARG A 308 23.41 -12.93 15.16
CA ARG A 308 22.07 -13.36 15.58
C ARG A 308 21.26 -14.04 14.47
N PHE A 309 21.31 -13.53 13.24
CA PHE A 309 20.44 -13.98 12.16
C PHE A 309 21.00 -15.21 11.43
N GLY A 310 20.16 -15.95 10.71
CA GLY A 310 20.63 -16.99 9.79
C GLY A 310 21.11 -16.37 8.47
N LEU A 311 21.90 -17.11 7.67
CA LEU A 311 22.54 -16.62 6.45
C LEU A 311 21.59 -15.86 5.49
N ASP A 312 20.41 -16.42 5.21
CA ASP A 312 19.41 -15.80 4.33
C ASP A 312 18.99 -14.40 4.82
N ARG A 313 18.64 -14.27 6.10
CA ARG A 313 18.22 -12.99 6.70
C ARG A 313 19.37 -11.97 6.77
N ARG A 314 20.59 -12.42 7.08
CA ARG A 314 21.79 -11.57 7.06
C ARG A 314 21.98 -10.92 5.69
N ASN A 315 21.82 -11.69 4.63
CA ASN A 315 22.01 -11.23 3.25
C ASN A 315 20.94 -10.24 2.81
N ARG A 316 19.72 -10.35 3.35
CA ARG A 316 18.56 -9.53 2.93
C ARG A 316 18.24 -8.36 3.85
N LEU A 317 18.77 -8.32 5.07
CA LEU A 317 18.39 -7.32 6.08
C LEU A 317 18.57 -5.89 5.57
N LEU A 318 19.75 -5.56 5.02
CA LEU A 318 20.04 -4.21 4.52
C LEU A 318 19.12 -3.83 3.37
N SER A 319 18.90 -4.74 2.40
CA SER A 319 17.97 -4.53 1.29
C SER A 319 16.54 -4.29 1.79
N SER A 320 16.08 -5.08 2.75
CA SER A 320 14.71 -5.00 3.27
C SER A 320 14.44 -3.69 3.99
N ILE A 321 15.35 -3.25 4.86
CA ILE A 321 15.17 -1.96 5.56
C ILE A 321 15.41 -0.76 4.63
N ALA A 322 16.34 -0.86 3.68
CA ALA A 322 16.61 0.23 2.74
C ALA A 322 15.44 0.44 1.76
N GLY A 323 14.63 -0.60 1.53
CA GLY A 323 13.34 -0.49 0.86
C GLY A 323 12.34 0.48 1.53
N GLY A 324 12.64 1.02 2.72
CA GLY A 324 11.87 2.10 3.34
C GLY A 324 12.13 3.49 2.75
N PHE A 325 13.30 3.71 2.13
CA PHE A 325 13.72 5.02 1.67
C PHE A 325 13.11 5.41 0.31
N THR A 326 13.05 6.72 0.10
CA THR A 326 12.56 7.36 -1.13
C THR A 326 13.54 8.38 -1.71
N ASP A 327 14.77 8.43 -1.18
CA ASP A 327 15.77 9.45 -1.49
C ASP A 327 16.96 8.83 -2.23
N ASP A 328 17.41 9.51 -3.28
CA ASP A 328 18.47 9.02 -4.17
C ASP A 328 19.82 8.88 -3.45
N SER A 329 20.16 9.83 -2.57
CA SER A 329 21.44 9.84 -1.83
C SER A 329 21.63 8.64 -0.91
N ARG A 330 20.54 8.07 -0.38
CA ARG A 330 20.58 6.90 0.50
C ARG A 330 20.94 5.62 -0.27
N ALA A 331 20.73 5.59 -1.59
CA ALA A 331 21.01 4.43 -2.41
C ALA A 331 22.52 4.17 -2.53
N ASP A 332 23.32 5.24 -2.62
CA ASP A 332 24.77 5.14 -2.67
C ASP A 332 25.35 4.71 -1.32
N GLU A 333 24.77 5.20 -0.22
CA GLU A 333 25.11 4.78 1.14
C GLU A 333 24.86 3.28 1.35
N LEU A 334 23.72 2.76 0.89
CA LEU A 334 23.40 1.33 0.92
C LEU A 334 24.47 0.50 0.19
N ILE A 335 24.83 0.89 -1.03
CA ILE A 335 25.83 0.19 -1.83
C ILE A 335 27.21 0.24 -1.16
N ALA A 336 27.61 1.40 -0.65
CA ALA A 336 28.89 1.59 0.01
C ALA A 336 29.01 0.74 1.28
N PHE A 337 27.96 0.74 2.12
CA PHE A 337 27.92 -0.07 3.33
C PHE A 337 27.94 -1.57 3.00
N ALA A 338 27.12 -2.02 2.04
CA ALA A 338 27.10 -3.42 1.63
C ALA A 338 28.47 -3.90 1.11
N LYS A 339 29.18 -3.08 0.31
CA LYS A 339 30.53 -3.43 -0.17
C LYS A 339 31.56 -3.57 0.95
N ALA A 340 31.41 -2.82 2.04
CA ALA A 340 32.33 -2.87 3.17
C ALA A 340 32.08 -4.09 4.09
N TYR A 341 30.83 -4.56 4.19
CA TYR A 341 30.43 -5.50 5.25
C TYR A 341 29.76 -6.80 4.77
N LEU A 342 29.36 -6.88 3.50
CA LEU A 342 28.72 -8.07 2.92
C LEU A 342 29.58 -8.74 1.86
N THR A 343 29.16 -9.93 1.46
CA THR A 343 29.84 -10.72 0.43
C THR A 343 29.34 -10.36 -0.97
N PRO A 344 30.15 -10.54 -2.02
CA PRO A 344 29.75 -10.17 -3.39
C PRO A 344 28.43 -10.80 -3.88
N VAL A 345 28.04 -11.96 -3.34
CA VAL A 345 26.79 -12.65 -3.74
C VAL A 345 25.53 -11.85 -3.38
N THR A 346 25.58 -10.96 -2.39
CA THR A 346 24.43 -10.14 -1.97
C THR A 346 24.25 -8.89 -2.83
N MET A 347 25.25 -8.54 -3.65
CA MET A 347 25.29 -7.24 -4.32
C MET A 347 24.19 -7.05 -5.35
N ALA A 348 23.73 -8.11 -6.02
CA ALA A 348 22.63 -8.00 -6.98
C ALA A 348 21.34 -7.50 -6.32
N GLU A 349 20.95 -8.07 -5.18
CA GLU A 349 19.75 -7.65 -4.44
C GLU A 349 19.89 -6.24 -3.84
N ILE A 350 21.10 -5.88 -3.42
CA ILE A 350 21.43 -4.54 -2.95
C ILE A 350 21.29 -3.51 -4.09
N GLU A 351 21.79 -3.83 -5.28
CA GLU A 351 21.69 -2.98 -6.46
C GLU A 351 20.23 -2.82 -6.91
N ASP A 352 19.42 -3.89 -6.88
CA ASP A 352 17.99 -3.83 -7.15
C ASP A 352 17.26 -2.91 -6.15
N THR A 353 17.58 -3.02 -4.87
CA THR A 353 17.02 -2.14 -3.83
C THR A 353 17.45 -0.69 -4.03
N ALA A 354 18.73 -0.45 -4.32
CA ALA A 354 19.22 0.88 -4.64
C ALA A 354 18.48 1.46 -5.87
N ASN A 355 18.28 0.66 -6.91
CA ASN A 355 17.51 1.07 -8.09
C ASN A 355 16.05 1.41 -7.75
N LEU A 356 15.42 0.64 -6.86
CA LEU A 356 14.07 0.94 -6.34
C LEU A 356 14.03 2.29 -5.61
N MET A 357 15.02 2.58 -4.75
CA MET A 357 15.12 3.86 -4.03
C MET A 357 15.27 5.03 -5.01
N ARG A 358 16.17 4.91 -5.99
CA ARG A 358 16.36 5.93 -7.04
C ARG A 358 15.11 6.11 -7.90
N PHE A 359 14.42 5.01 -8.22
CA PHE A 359 13.14 5.06 -8.93
C PHE A 359 12.10 5.85 -8.14
N ARG A 360 11.94 5.58 -6.84
CA ARG A 360 11.00 6.31 -5.97
C ARG A 360 11.36 7.79 -5.83
N ALA A 361 12.65 8.12 -5.74
CA ALA A 361 13.10 9.52 -5.72
C ALA A 361 12.71 10.26 -7.02
N LYS A 362 12.88 9.62 -8.18
CA LYS A 362 12.45 10.17 -9.47
C LYS A 362 10.94 10.27 -9.58
N LEU A 363 10.22 9.26 -9.11
CA LEU A 363 8.75 9.25 -9.07
C LEU A 363 8.25 10.42 -8.22
N LYS A 364 8.77 10.58 -7.00
CA LYS A 364 8.49 11.69 -6.08
C LYS A 364 8.64 13.05 -6.77
N ALA A 365 9.79 13.29 -7.40
CA ALA A 365 10.06 14.55 -8.07
C ALA A 365 9.13 14.82 -9.27
N LYS A 366 8.66 13.77 -9.95
CA LYS A 366 7.84 13.89 -11.16
C LYS A 366 6.35 14.00 -10.88
N THR A 367 5.83 13.33 -9.84
CA THR A 367 4.39 13.14 -9.67
C THR A 367 3.77 13.97 -8.55
N LEU A 368 4.47 14.23 -7.44
CA LEU A 368 3.83 14.80 -6.25
C LEU A 368 3.20 16.16 -6.49
N GLN A 369 3.90 17.08 -7.18
CA GLN A 369 3.33 18.39 -7.48
C GLN A 369 1.99 18.28 -8.22
N ALA A 370 1.91 17.42 -9.24
CA ALA A 370 0.68 17.23 -10.01
C ALA A 370 -0.44 16.58 -9.17
N ILE A 371 -0.09 15.71 -8.22
CA ILE A 371 -1.05 15.11 -7.27
C ILE A 371 -1.57 16.18 -6.33
N ASP A 372 -0.70 16.98 -5.73
CA ASP A 372 -1.06 18.07 -4.82
C ASP A 372 -1.98 19.10 -5.48
N GLU A 373 -1.64 19.53 -6.70
CA GLU A 373 -2.46 20.45 -7.48
C GLU A 373 -3.83 19.85 -7.81
N TRP A 374 -3.86 18.57 -8.21
CA TRP A 374 -5.11 17.85 -8.46
C TRP A 374 -5.99 17.82 -7.21
N ILE A 375 -5.45 17.43 -6.05
CA ILE A 375 -6.22 17.35 -4.79
C ILE A 375 -6.71 18.73 -4.36
N LYS A 376 -5.86 19.76 -4.48
CA LYS A 376 -6.23 21.14 -4.15
C LYS A 376 -7.44 21.61 -4.97
N ALA A 377 -7.45 21.37 -6.28
CA ALA A 377 -8.56 21.75 -7.15
C ALA A 377 -9.89 21.06 -6.78
N ARG A 378 -9.85 19.81 -6.26
CA ARG A 378 -11.04 19.09 -5.83
C ARG A 378 -11.56 19.56 -4.46
N ALA A 379 -10.66 19.93 -3.56
CA ALA A 379 -11.05 20.52 -2.27
C ALA A 379 -11.78 21.87 -2.44
N GLU A 380 -11.43 22.64 -3.47
CA GLU A 380 -12.06 23.93 -3.78
C GLU A 380 -13.44 23.79 -4.47
N THR A 381 -13.71 22.64 -5.10
CA THR A 381 -14.96 22.38 -5.85
C THR A 381 -15.96 21.49 -5.10
N ALA A 382 -15.55 20.87 -3.98
CA ALA A 382 -16.48 20.15 -3.12
C ALA A 382 -17.51 21.13 -2.51
N PRO A 383 -18.83 20.83 -2.57
CA PRO A 383 -19.81 21.63 -1.86
C PRO A 383 -19.43 21.66 -0.38
N ARG A 384 -19.31 22.86 0.21
CA ARG A 384 -19.12 23.00 1.65
C ARG A 384 -20.34 22.39 2.32
N ASP A 385 -20.21 21.19 2.85
CA ASP A 385 -21.26 20.57 3.65
C ASP A 385 -21.62 21.53 4.79
N ALA A 386 -22.83 22.09 4.70
CA ALA A 386 -23.41 22.97 5.69
C ALA A 386 -23.86 22.17 6.93
N THR A 387 -22.93 21.50 7.60
CA THR A 387 -23.18 20.77 8.86
C THR A 387 -22.02 20.88 9.84
N GLN A 388 -21.36 22.03 9.88
CA GLN A 388 -20.60 22.49 11.05
C GLN A 388 -21.16 23.85 11.50
N ASN A 389 -22.36 23.82 12.05
CA ASN A 389 -22.87 24.79 13.01
C ASN A 389 -24.17 24.23 13.60
N ARG A 390 -24.03 23.42 14.64
CA ARG A 390 -24.95 23.33 15.77
C ARG A 390 -24.35 22.51 16.89
#